data_AF-A0A379FWH6-F1
#
_entry.id   AF-A0A379FWH6-F1
#
_cell.length_a   1.000
_cell.length_b   1.000
_cell.length_c   1.000
_cell.angle_alpha   90.00
_cell.angle_beta   90.00
_cell.angle_gamma   90.00
#
_symmetry.space_group_name_H-M   'P 1'
#
loop_
_entity.id
_entity.type
_entity.pdbx_description
1 polymer ?
#
loop_
_entity_poly.entity_id
_entity_poly.type
_entity_poly.pdbx_seq_one_letter_code
_entity_poly.pdbx_strand_id
1 'polypeptide(L)'
;MKSFNHTKKDHKKRLIKGILGSLLLLSGASSYAGVNCKPGSGNAWFPLPLISIDMNTTPGPIPTGTELGSGRSMMAWECNFSGSVADRTIWFYNQTPAQTKAYLLSSGIQVYQHSYSLSKVVEITAPNTPRLEVGSWGVGTQNIGLWHVFTLKRGYGELKSFDTGNFVIGYHTDGVGKRIGDLYTIRLVGKLVNYCPTPIVTMSDKVVDFKELTPEQFNNGKTVKENFNITLTPISTCEAALEVSVAFQSNSGVVNKKYLMFDNGLQIAITDKNLGQEINFDQYYYKGQISQQRPGNYQYTAELSNKSNDPIKSGQFSNTVNVLFSYR
;
A
#
# COMPACT_ATOMS: atom_id res chain seq x y z
N MET A 1 -19.27 -99.50 34.05
CA MET A 1 -19.66 -98.17 34.58
C MET A 1 -18.40 -97.37 34.88
N LYS A 2 -18.18 -96.24 34.20
CA LYS A 2 -17.78 -94.99 34.85
C LYS A 2 -18.02 -93.82 33.90
N SER A 3 -18.74 -92.86 34.46
CA SER A 3 -19.37 -91.71 33.83
C SER A 3 -18.44 -90.50 33.89
N PHE A 4 -18.40 -89.80 32.76
CA PHE A 4 -18.45 -88.36 32.52
C PHE A 4 -17.85 -87.32 33.49
N ASN A 5 -17.32 -86.30 32.80
CA ASN A 5 -17.45 -84.85 33.02
C ASN A 5 -16.42 -84.15 33.91
N HIS A 6 -15.39 -83.61 33.26
CA HIS A 6 -14.78 -82.34 33.66
C HIS A 6 -14.04 -81.66 32.50
N THR A 7 -14.74 -81.00 31.57
CA THR A 7 -14.08 -80.13 30.55
C THR A 7 -14.93 -78.95 30.05
N LYS A 8 -15.97 -78.52 30.78
CA LYS A 8 -16.79 -77.35 30.38
C LYS A 8 -16.48 -76.04 31.12
N LYS A 9 -15.71 -76.04 32.21
CA LYS A 9 -15.52 -74.84 33.05
C LYS A 9 -14.37 -73.92 32.62
N ASP A 10 -13.33 -74.43 31.96
CA ASP A 10 -12.15 -73.62 31.61
C ASP A 10 -12.27 -72.86 30.28
N HIS A 11 -13.00 -73.42 29.29
CA HIS A 11 -13.20 -72.71 28.03
C HIS A 11 -14.06 -71.45 28.20
N LYS A 12 -15.04 -71.45 29.10
CA LYS A 12 -15.93 -70.30 29.32
C LYS A 12 -15.19 -69.11 29.97
N LYS A 13 -14.24 -69.37 30.89
CA LYS A 13 -13.40 -68.31 31.51
C LYS A 13 -12.37 -67.74 30.53
N ARG A 14 -11.81 -68.56 29.64
CA ARG A 14 -10.89 -68.11 28.58
C ARG A 14 -11.59 -67.29 27.49
N LEU A 15 -12.81 -67.68 27.10
CA LEU A 15 -13.61 -66.94 26.12
C LEU A 15 -14.02 -65.56 26.64
N ILE A 16 -14.46 -65.47 27.90
CA ILE A 16 -14.89 -64.19 28.51
C ILE A 16 -13.70 -63.23 28.68
N LYS A 17 -12.51 -63.72 29.05
CA LYS A 17 -11.29 -62.89 29.11
C LYS A 17 -10.80 -62.44 27.73
N GLY A 18 -10.94 -63.30 26.70
CA GLY A 18 -10.61 -62.95 25.31
C GLY A 18 -11.58 -61.93 24.71
N ILE A 19 -12.88 -62.07 24.97
CA ILE A 19 -13.91 -61.14 24.48
C ILE A 19 -13.82 -59.79 25.20
N LEU A 20 -13.59 -59.75 26.52
CA LEU A 20 -13.33 -58.48 27.22
C LEU A 20 -12.02 -57.82 26.76
N GLY A 21 -10.95 -58.57 26.53
CA GLY A 21 -9.69 -58.05 26.00
C GLY A 21 -9.84 -57.48 24.59
N SER A 22 -10.68 -58.10 23.75
CA SER A 22 -10.97 -57.64 22.38
C SER A 22 -11.91 -56.42 22.36
N LEU A 23 -12.89 -56.35 23.28
CA LEU A 23 -13.76 -55.19 23.44
C LEU A 23 -12.99 -53.96 23.97
N LEU A 24 -12.03 -54.16 24.87
CA LEU A 24 -11.14 -53.10 25.38
C LEU A 24 -10.12 -52.62 24.34
N LEU A 25 -9.72 -53.47 23.38
CA LEU A 25 -8.85 -53.10 22.26
C LEU A 25 -9.61 -52.40 21.11
N LEU A 26 -10.93 -52.61 21.01
CA LEU A 26 -11.80 -51.94 20.02
C LEU A 26 -12.31 -50.56 20.49
N SER A 27 -12.18 -50.22 21.78
CA SER A 27 -12.50 -48.89 22.33
C SER A 27 -11.32 -47.90 22.33
N GLY A 28 -10.18 -48.26 21.74
CA GLY A 28 -8.92 -47.49 21.82
C GLY A 28 -8.59 -46.61 20.63
N ALA A 29 -9.40 -46.59 19.56
CA ALA A 29 -9.25 -45.61 18.50
C ALA A 29 -10.16 -44.40 18.83
N SER A 30 -9.74 -43.58 19.79
CA SER A 30 -10.29 -42.24 19.93
C SER A 30 -10.07 -41.53 18.58
N SER A 31 -11.12 -41.46 17.75
CA SER A 31 -11.08 -40.74 16.48
C SER A 31 -10.72 -39.31 16.81
N TYR A 32 -9.52 -38.90 16.42
CA TYR A 32 -9.04 -37.55 16.64
C TYR A 32 -10.06 -36.54 16.11
N ALA A 33 -10.61 -35.71 17.00
CA ALA A 33 -11.53 -34.63 16.66
C ALA A 33 -10.74 -33.33 16.57
N GLY A 34 -10.51 -32.85 15.36
CA GLY A 34 -9.67 -31.68 15.08
C GLY A 34 -9.25 -31.64 13.62
N VAL A 35 -8.06 -31.12 13.36
CA VAL A 35 -7.52 -30.94 12.02
C VAL A 35 -6.32 -31.85 11.78
N ASN A 36 -6.32 -32.55 10.64
CA ASN A 36 -5.17 -33.30 10.16
C ASN A 36 -4.79 -32.82 8.76
N CYS A 37 -3.60 -32.22 8.62
CA CYS A 37 -3.17 -31.60 7.37
C CYS A 37 -1.96 -32.29 6.75
N LYS A 38 -1.90 -32.25 5.43
CA LYS A 38 -0.70 -32.53 4.63
C LYS A 38 -0.44 -31.34 3.69
N PRO A 39 0.82 -31.07 3.32
CA PRO A 39 1.12 -30.09 2.29
C PRO A 39 0.35 -30.43 1.01
N GLY A 40 -0.30 -29.43 0.40
CA GLY A 40 -1.07 -29.65 -0.82
C GLY A 40 -0.19 -30.14 -1.98
N SER A 41 -0.68 -31.11 -2.74
CA SER A 41 0.00 -31.58 -3.95
C SER A 41 -0.16 -30.55 -5.06
N GLY A 42 0.76 -29.60 -5.18
CA GLY A 42 0.92 -28.86 -6.45
C GLY A 42 1.34 -27.41 -6.41
N ASN A 43 1.33 -26.67 -5.29
CA ASN A 43 1.94 -25.34 -5.24
C ASN A 43 2.27 -24.84 -3.81
N ALA A 44 3.58 -24.63 -3.65
CA ALA A 44 4.37 -23.87 -2.69
C ALA A 44 4.10 -23.98 -1.17
N TRP A 45 4.83 -24.93 -0.59
CA TRP A 45 5.46 -24.78 0.72
C TRP A 45 6.45 -23.60 0.66
N PHE A 46 6.06 -22.42 1.15
CA PHE A 46 6.96 -21.26 1.30
C PHE A 46 7.32 -21.10 2.79
N PRO A 47 8.37 -21.79 3.29
CA PRO A 47 8.75 -21.68 4.69
C PRO A 47 9.32 -20.30 5.08
N LEU A 48 9.52 -19.38 4.12
CA LEU A 48 10.26 -18.12 4.29
C LEU A 48 9.75 -16.98 3.39
N PRO A 49 8.51 -16.48 3.51
CA PRO A 49 8.10 -15.29 2.76
C PRO A 49 8.99 -14.08 3.11
N LEU A 50 9.53 -13.45 2.07
CA LEU A 50 10.05 -12.09 2.14
C LEU A 50 8.87 -11.13 2.04
N ILE A 51 8.69 -10.29 3.05
CA ILE A 51 7.66 -9.26 3.09
C ILE A 51 8.37 -7.91 3.05
N SER A 52 8.45 -7.36 1.84
CA SER A 52 9.00 -6.02 1.60
C SER A 52 7.86 -5.01 1.59
N ILE A 53 7.98 -3.98 2.43
CA ILE A 53 7.00 -2.91 2.58
C ILE A 53 7.72 -1.57 2.42
N ASP A 54 7.36 -0.82 1.39
CA ASP A 54 7.81 0.57 1.25
C ASP A 54 7.00 1.44 2.20
N MET A 55 7.71 2.08 3.14
CA MET A 55 7.15 3.01 4.12
C MET A 55 7.22 4.41 3.53
N ASN A 56 6.21 4.73 2.74
CA ASN A 56 6.10 5.98 2.02
C ASN A 56 5.70 7.11 2.97
N THR A 57 6.56 8.11 3.09
CA THR A 57 6.38 9.21 4.03
C THR A 57 6.64 10.55 3.37
N THR A 58 5.88 11.57 3.78
CA THR A 58 6.24 12.97 3.50
C THR A 58 6.97 13.54 4.72
N PRO A 59 8.06 14.31 4.53
CA PRO A 59 8.77 14.99 5.59
C PRO A 59 7.84 15.81 6.49
N GLY A 60 7.95 15.56 7.79
CA GLY A 60 7.08 16.12 8.82
C GLY A 60 6.83 15.10 9.93
N PRO A 61 6.20 15.51 11.04
CA PRO A 61 5.83 14.58 12.10
C PRO A 61 4.75 13.60 11.62
N ILE A 62 5.04 12.31 11.66
CA ILE A 62 4.08 11.24 11.37
C ILE A 62 3.46 10.79 12.70
N PRO A 63 2.13 10.93 12.89
CA PRO A 63 1.47 10.51 14.12
C PRO A 63 1.66 9.02 14.40
N THR A 64 1.88 8.66 15.67
CA THR A 64 1.87 7.27 16.12
C THR A 64 0.54 6.60 15.76
N GLY A 65 0.60 5.35 15.31
CA GLY A 65 -0.55 4.58 14.83
C GLY A 65 -0.84 4.73 13.33
N THR A 66 -0.21 5.68 12.63
CA THR A 66 -0.35 5.82 11.16
C THR A 66 0.10 4.56 10.45
N GLU A 67 -0.71 4.02 9.54
CA GLU A 67 -0.32 2.90 8.69
C GLU A 67 0.74 3.34 7.68
N LEU A 68 1.87 2.65 7.68
CA LEU A 68 3.03 2.93 6.81
C LEU A 68 3.04 2.01 5.58
N GLY A 69 2.36 0.88 5.65
CA GLY A 69 2.22 -0.07 4.56
C GLY A 69 1.87 -1.47 5.05
N SER A 70 1.60 -2.37 4.10
CA SER A 70 1.25 -3.75 4.40
C SER A 70 1.81 -4.74 3.40
N GLY A 71 1.92 -5.99 3.82
CA GLY A 71 2.34 -7.12 2.99
C GLY A 71 1.64 -8.40 3.42
N ARG A 72 1.65 -9.42 2.57
CA ARG A 72 0.90 -10.66 2.81
C ARG A 72 1.74 -11.89 2.52
N SER A 73 1.39 -12.97 3.21
CA SER A 73 1.88 -14.30 2.91
C SER A 73 0.76 -15.32 3.07
N MET A 74 0.88 -16.46 2.39
CA MET A 74 -0.09 -17.54 2.39
C MET A 74 0.62 -18.88 2.40
N MET A 75 0.06 -19.84 3.14
CA MET A 75 0.42 -21.25 3.02
C MET A 75 -0.79 -22.08 2.59
N ALA A 76 -0.62 -22.98 1.62
CA ALA A 76 -1.67 -23.86 1.15
C ALA A 76 -1.52 -25.27 1.75
N TRP A 77 -2.63 -25.82 2.26
CA TRP A 77 -2.67 -27.14 2.89
C TRP A 77 -3.92 -27.90 2.45
N GLU A 78 -3.81 -29.23 2.35
CA GLU A 78 -4.97 -30.11 2.29
C GLU A 78 -5.20 -30.67 3.70
N CYS A 79 -6.37 -30.38 4.28
CA CYS A 79 -6.68 -30.73 5.65
C CYS A 79 -8.00 -31.48 5.74
N ASN A 80 -8.05 -32.53 6.56
CA ASN A 80 -9.27 -33.19 6.97
C ASN A 80 -9.73 -32.62 8.32
N PHE A 81 -10.93 -32.04 8.33
CA PHE A 81 -11.55 -31.39 9.48
C PHE A 81 -12.61 -32.31 10.10
N SER A 82 -12.57 -32.46 11.42
CA SER A 82 -13.49 -33.30 12.19
C SER A 82 -13.83 -32.64 13.54
N GLY A 83 -14.84 -33.15 14.25
CA GLY A 83 -15.26 -32.60 15.54
C GLY A 83 -16.09 -31.33 15.44
N SER A 84 -16.20 -30.60 16.55
CA SER A 84 -16.95 -29.33 16.66
C SER A 84 -16.26 -28.17 15.93
N VAL A 85 -16.93 -27.01 15.82
CA VAL A 85 -16.32 -25.80 15.23
C VAL A 85 -15.08 -25.42 16.03
N ALA A 86 -15.16 -25.49 17.36
CA ALA A 86 -14.05 -25.15 18.23
C ALA A 86 -12.84 -26.05 17.96
N ASP A 87 -13.03 -27.38 17.93
CA ASP A 87 -11.95 -28.36 17.71
C ASP A 87 -11.22 -28.12 16.39
N ARG A 88 -11.96 -27.71 15.36
CA ARG A 88 -11.48 -27.56 13.99
C ARG A 88 -11.11 -26.12 13.59
N THR A 89 -11.15 -25.19 14.55
CA THR A 89 -10.66 -23.82 14.37
C THR A 89 -9.14 -23.81 14.40
N ILE A 90 -8.52 -23.22 13.40
CA ILE A 90 -7.06 -23.05 13.33
C ILE A 90 -6.66 -21.75 14.01
N TRP A 91 -5.68 -21.86 14.90
CA TRP A 91 -5.06 -20.75 15.62
C TRP A 91 -3.60 -20.61 15.20
N PHE A 92 -3.09 -19.39 15.30
CA PHE A 92 -1.68 -19.07 15.11
C PHE A 92 -1.09 -18.51 16.40
N TYR A 93 -0.01 -19.12 16.87
CA TYR A 93 0.70 -18.76 18.09
C TYR A 93 1.97 -17.99 17.71
N ASN A 94 2.01 -16.72 18.09
CA ASN A 94 3.18 -15.88 17.81
C ASN A 94 4.34 -16.21 18.77
N GLN A 95 5.54 -16.39 18.21
CA GLN A 95 6.79 -16.65 18.92
C GLN A 95 7.90 -15.68 18.48
N THR A 96 7.52 -14.48 18.03
CA THR A 96 8.49 -13.49 17.55
C THR A 96 9.53 -13.21 18.62
N PRO A 97 10.84 -13.37 18.31
CA PRO A 97 11.90 -13.20 19.30
C PRO A 97 11.89 -11.80 19.92
N ALA A 98 12.17 -11.71 21.22
CA ALA A 98 12.23 -10.44 21.94
C ALA A 98 13.21 -9.45 21.27
N GLN A 99 14.34 -9.95 20.75
CA GLN A 99 15.32 -9.15 20.04
C GLN A 99 14.76 -8.56 18.72
N THR A 100 13.98 -9.33 17.96
CA THR A 100 13.29 -8.85 16.76
C THR A 100 12.25 -7.80 17.11
N LYS A 101 11.46 -8.00 18.18
CA LYS A 101 10.50 -6.98 18.66
C LYS A 101 11.22 -5.68 19.03
N ALA A 102 12.30 -5.77 19.81
CA ALA A 102 13.10 -4.62 20.21
C ALA A 102 13.70 -3.88 19.00
N TYR A 103 14.21 -4.61 18.01
CA TYR A 103 14.76 -4.02 16.79
C TYR A 103 13.71 -3.24 16.00
N LEU A 104 12.53 -3.82 15.77
CA LEU A 104 11.41 -3.16 15.10
C LEU A 104 10.94 -1.91 15.86
N LEU A 105 10.75 -2.02 17.18
CA LEU A 105 10.36 -0.90 18.04
C LEU A 105 11.42 0.23 18.01
N SER A 106 12.72 -0.12 18.04
CA SER A 106 13.82 0.85 17.94
C SER A 106 13.92 1.54 16.56
N SER A 107 13.33 0.92 15.54
CA SER A 107 13.19 1.49 14.19
C SER A 107 11.93 2.36 14.05
N GLY A 108 11.21 2.58 15.15
CA GLY A 108 10.00 3.41 15.17
C GLY A 108 8.77 2.72 14.61
N ILE A 109 8.71 1.38 14.67
CA ILE A 109 7.70 0.54 14.02
C ILE A 109 6.95 -0.33 15.02
N GLN A 110 5.64 -0.40 14.88
CA GLN A 110 4.81 -1.45 15.44
C GLN A 110 4.29 -2.35 14.32
N VAL A 111 4.31 -3.66 14.54
CA VAL A 111 3.88 -4.64 13.52
C VAL A 111 2.61 -5.32 13.97
N TYR A 112 1.60 -5.31 13.11
CA TYR A 112 0.32 -5.96 13.33
C TYR A 112 0.14 -7.12 12.37
N GLN A 113 -0.55 -8.16 12.82
CA GLN A 113 -0.87 -9.34 12.04
C GLN A 113 -2.36 -9.61 12.11
N HIS A 114 -2.94 -9.98 10.98
CA HIS A 114 -4.29 -10.52 10.91
C HIS A 114 -4.37 -11.61 9.84
N SER A 115 -5.41 -12.44 9.96
CA SER A 115 -5.75 -13.44 8.95
C SER A 115 -6.66 -12.82 7.87
N TYR A 116 -6.96 -13.54 6.80
CA TYR A 116 -7.83 -13.03 5.73
C TYR A 116 -9.23 -12.66 6.23
N SER A 117 -9.75 -13.36 7.25
CA SER A 117 -10.93 -12.88 7.96
C SER A 117 -10.50 -11.72 8.87
N LEU A 118 -10.84 -10.48 8.49
CA LEU A 118 -10.52 -9.23 9.21
C LEU A 118 -11.11 -9.12 10.63
N SER A 119 -11.54 -10.22 11.26
CA SER A 119 -12.22 -10.22 12.54
C SER A 119 -11.29 -9.97 13.72
N LYS A 120 -9.99 -10.30 13.62
CA LYS A 120 -9.01 -10.13 14.69
C LYS A 120 -7.66 -9.67 14.17
N VAL A 121 -7.13 -8.62 14.80
CA VAL A 121 -5.80 -8.07 14.57
C VAL A 121 -5.00 -8.20 15.87
N VAL A 122 -3.76 -8.67 15.80
CA VAL A 122 -2.85 -8.79 16.94
C VAL A 122 -1.58 -8.00 16.70
N GLU A 123 -1.03 -7.36 17.73
CA GLU A 123 0.27 -6.69 17.64
C GLU A 123 1.39 -7.69 17.94
N ILE A 124 2.26 -7.92 16.94
CA ILE A 124 3.41 -8.81 17.06
C ILE A 124 4.51 -8.19 17.93
N THR A 125 4.69 -6.87 17.83
CA THR A 125 5.68 -6.12 18.59
C THR A 125 5.31 -5.92 20.06
N ALA A 126 4.06 -6.19 20.45
CA ALA A 126 3.64 -6.11 21.84
C ALA A 126 4.39 -7.14 22.71
N PRO A 127 4.62 -6.87 24.01
CA PRO A 127 5.29 -7.81 24.91
C PRO A 127 4.63 -9.20 24.89
N ASN A 128 3.30 -9.22 25.00
CA ASN A 128 2.47 -10.42 24.96
C ASN A 128 1.52 -10.37 23.77
N THR A 129 1.79 -11.18 22.75
CA THR A 129 0.94 -11.29 21.57
C THR A 129 -0.07 -12.42 21.76
N PRO A 130 -1.38 -12.14 21.78
CA PRO A 130 -2.38 -13.20 21.87
C PRO A 130 -2.36 -14.09 20.63
N ARG A 131 -2.85 -15.33 20.76
CA ARG A 131 -3.04 -16.19 19.59
C ARG A 131 -4.03 -15.56 18.61
N LEU A 132 -3.73 -15.67 17.33
CA LEU A 132 -4.56 -15.17 16.24
C LEU A 132 -5.46 -16.30 15.73
N GLU A 133 -6.76 -16.02 15.59
CA GLU A 133 -7.67 -16.94 14.91
C GLU A 133 -7.46 -16.85 13.40
N VAL A 134 -7.12 -17.97 12.76
CA VAL A 134 -6.87 -18.01 11.32
C VAL A 134 -8.13 -18.35 10.54
N GLY A 135 -8.97 -19.22 11.08
CA GLY A 135 -10.26 -19.58 10.50
C GLY A 135 -10.76 -20.94 10.95
N SER A 136 -11.97 -21.30 10.51
CA SER A 136 -12.56 -22.63 10.68
C SER A 136 -13.21 -23.08 9.37
N TRP A 137 -13.30 -24.39 9.17
CA TRP A 137 -13.84 -25.00 7.95
C TRP A 137 -14.94 -26.01 8.26
N GLY A 138 -15.71 -26.37 7.24
CA GLY A 138 -16.66 -27.49 7.32
C GLY A 138 -15.96 -28.83 7.54
N VAL A 139 -16.69 -29.79 8.11
CA VAL A 139 -16.20 -31.16 8.31
C VAL A 139 -15.87 -31.80 6.95
N GLY A 140 -14.83 -32.64 6.91
CA GLY A 140 -14.34 -33.32 5.71
C GLY A 140 -13.02 -32.76 5.19
N THR A 141 -12.58 -33.27 4.04
CA THR A 141 -11.33 -32.85 3.38
C THR A 141 -11.52 -31.54 2.63
N GLN A 142 -10.64 -30.56 2.88
CA GLN A 142 -10.66 -29.23 2.28
C GLN A 142 -9.24 -28.80 1.88
N ASN A 143 -9.13 -28.07 0.77
CA ASN A 143 -7.94 -27.30 0.46
C ASN A 143 -8.08 -25.91 1.05
N ILE A 144 -7.12 -25.49 1.88
CA ILE A 144 -7.20 -24.24 2.63
C ILE A 144 -5.97 -23.37 2.37
N GLY A 145 -6.18 -22.05 2.43
CA GLY A 145 -5.12 -21.06 2.47
C GLY A 145 -5.05 -20.41 3.85
N LEU A 146 -3.91 -20.55 4.52
CA LEU A 146 -3.62 -19.88 5.79
C LEU A 146 -2.94 -18.54 5.49
N TRP A 147 -3.74 -17.50 5.34
CA TRP A 147 -3.28 -16.15 5.03
C TRP A 147 -2.83 -15.40 6.27
N HIS A 148 -1.74 -14.65 6.13
CA HIS A 148 -1.24 -13.70 7.12
C HIS A 148 -0.97 -12.38 6.42
N VAL A 149 -1.62 -11.32 6.90
CA VAL A 149 -1.38 -9.96 6.46
C VAL A 149 -0.67 -9.22 7.58
N PHE A 150 0.39 -8.54 7.21
CA PHE A 150 1.24 -7.75 8.09
C PHE A 150 1.05 -6.28 7.78
N THR A 151 0.78 -5.48 8.80
CA THR A 151 0.66 -4.03 8.68
C THR A 151 1.72 -3.39 9.55
N LEU A 152 2.51 -2.50 8.97
CA LEU A 152 3.45 -1.65 9.69
C LEU A 152 2.72 -0.38 10.10
N LYS A 153 2.74 -0.07 11.39
CA LYS A 153 2.25 1.20 11.91
C LYS A 153 3.39 1.98 12.54
N ARG A 154 3.27 3.29 12.47
CA ARG A 154 4.17 4.23 13.11
C ARG A 154 4.17 4.03 14.62
N GLY A 155 5.31 3.67 15.19
CA GLY A 155 5.54 3.58 16.64
C GLY A 155 6.05 4.88 17.25
N TYR A 156 6.76 4.77 18.37
CA TYR A 156 7.47 5.88 19.03
C TYR A 156 8.94 5.94 18.57
N GLY A 157 9.61 7.08 18.76
CA GLY A 157 11.03 7.25 18.41
C GLY A 157 11.27 7.52 16.93
N GLU A 158 12.52 7.56 16.49
CA GLU A 158 12.89 7.86 15.10
C GLU A 158 12.43 6.75 14.14
N LEU A 159 11.85 7.12 12.99
CA LEU A 159 11.43 6.15 11.96
C LEU A 159 12.62 5.83 11.04
N LYS A 160 12.95 4.54 10.89
CA LYS A 160 14.12 4.09 10.11
C LYS A 160 13.76 2.95 9.17
N SER A 161 14.49 2.83 8.08
CA SER A 161 14.53 1.58 7.30
C SER A 161 15.06 0.44 8.19
N PHE A 162 14.56 -0.77 7.96
CA PHE A 162 14.95 -1.95 8.72
C PHE A 162 14.89 -3.22 7.87
N ASP A 163 15.65 -4.23 8.30
CA ASP A 163 15.60 -5.58 7.76
C ASP A 163 15.81 -6.55 8.92
N THR A 164 14.78 -7.33 9.24
CA THR A 164 14.85 -8.23 10.39
C THR A 164 15.76 -9.44 10.17
N GLY A 165 16.19 -9.69 8.92
CA GLY A 165 16.61 -11.02 8.51
C GLY A 165 15.48 -12.04 8.68
N ASN A 166 15.82 -13.32 8.55
CA ASN A 166 14.86 -14.40 8.77
C ASN A 166 14.66 -14.63 10.28
N PHE A 167 13.40 -14.69 10.73
CA PHE A 167 13.07 -15.04 12.11
C PHE A 167 11.79 -15.88 12.18
N VAL A 168 11.70 -16.72 13.20
CA VAL A 168 10.50 -17.53 13.48
C VAL A 168 9.42 -16.61 14.02
N ILE A 169 8.30 -16.50 13.31
CA ILE A 169 7.16 -15.73 13.76
C ILE A 169 6.21 -16.55 14.62
N GLY A 170 6.12 -17.88 14.42
CA GLY A 170 5.17 -18.69 15.17
C GLY A 170 4.86 -20.04 14.55
N TYR A 171 3.71 -20.62 14.92
CA TYR A 171 3.22 -21.89 14.40
C TYR A 171 1.69 -21.98 14.47
N HIS A 172 1.12 -22.92 13.72
CA HIS A 172 -0.32 -23.18 13.69
C HIS A 172 -0.70 -24.35 14.59
N THR A 173 -1.87 -24.26 15.21
CA THR A 173 -2.54 -25.39 15.85
C THR A 173 -4.01 -25.43 15.46
N ASP A 174 -4.67 -26.55 15.70
CA ASP A 174 -6.13 -26.56 15.78
C ASP A 174 -6.65 -26.21 17.17
N GLY A 175 -7.97 -26.35 17.38
CA GLY A 175 -8.65 -25.95 18.60
C GLY A 175 -8.39 -26.87 19.79
N VAL A 176 -7.94 -28.09 19.53
CA VAL A 176 -7.49 -29.04 20.56
C VAL A 176 -5.99 -28.94 20.84
N GLY A 177 -5.29 -28.03 20.15
CA GLY A 177 -3.89 -27.71 20.41
C GLY A 177 -2.88 -28.58 19.67
N LYS A 178 -3.32 -29.43 18.72
CA LYS A 178 -2.37 -30.19 17.90
C LYS A 178 -1.72 -29.26 16.89
N ARG A 179 -0.41 -29.39 16.77
CA ARG A 179 0.39 -28.61 15.83
C ARG A 179 0.08 -28.99 14.38
N ILE A 180 -0.04 -27.97 13.53
CA ILE A 180 -0.24 -28.10 12.09
C ILE A 180 1.04 -27.61 11.41
N GLY A 181 1.83 -28.53 10.89
CA GLY A 181 3.08 -28.21 10.19
C GLY A 181 4.21 -27.70 11.09
N ASP A 182 5.22 -27.13 10.44
CA ASP A 182 6.47 -26.68 11.06
C ASP A 182 6.40 -25.24 11.60
N LEU A 183 7.53 -24.72 12.07
CA LEU A 183 7.64 -23.31 12.45
C LEU A 183 7.51 -22.43 11.21
N TYR A 184 6.74 -21.37 11.34
CA TYR A 184 6.59 -20.37 10.32
C TYR A 184 7.65 -19.29 10.51
N THR A 185 8.47 -19.08 9.49
CA THR A 185 9.60 -18.16 9.52
C THR A 185 9.40 -17.11 8.44
N ILE A 186 9.70 -15.84 8.71
CA ILE A 186 9.53 -14.74 7.76
C ILE A 186 10.74 -13.81 7.78
N ARG A 187 10.86 -12.94 6.77
CA ARG A 187 11.73 -11.76 6.79
C ARG A 187 10.91 -10.52 6.51
N LEU A 188 10.94 -9.55 7.41
CA LEU A 188 10.28 -8.25 7.24
C LEU A 188 11.33 -7.21 6.85
N VAL A 189 11.11 -6.56 5.71
CA VAL A 189 11.95 -5.45 5.24
C VAL A 189 11.07 -4.21 5.10
N GLY A 190 11.38 -3.17 5.86
CA GLY A 190 10.76 -1.86 5.75
C GLY A 190 11.74 -0.88 5.12
N LYS A 191 11.43 -0.34 3.94
CA LYS A 191 12.23 0.70 3.29
C LYS A 191 11.58 2.06 3.51
N LEU A 192 12.24 2.94 4.25
CA LEU A 192 11.77 4.32 4.39
C LEU A 192 11.98 5.08 3.08
N VAL A 193 10.90 5.61 2.51
CA VAL A 193 10.92 6.43 1.31
C VAL A 193 10.35 7.80 1.64
N ASN A 194 11.23 8.81 1.73
CA ASN A 194 10.85 10.18 2.01
C ASN A 194 10.58 10.94 0.70
N TYR A 195 9.32 11.24 0.42
CA TYR A 195 8.91 12.07 -0.71
C TYR A 195 8.97 13.53 -0.34
N CYS A 196 9.64 14.36 -1.13
CA CYS A 196 9.55 15.80 -0.91
C CYS A 196 8.09 16.29 -1.01
N PRO A 197 7.66 17.16 -0.08
CA PRO A 197 6.35 17.78 -0.18
C PRO A 197 6.21 18.57 -1.50
N THR A 198 4.98 18.71 -1.99
CA THR A 198 4.70 19.54 -3.16
C THR A 198 5.21 20.97 -2.92
N PRO A 199 6.03 21.54 -3.83
CA PRO A 199 6.47 22.91 -3.73
C PRO A 199 5.30 23.90 -3.64
N ILE A 200 5.51 24.99 -2.91
CA ILE A 200 4.56 26.10 -2.88
C ILE A 200 4.69 26.85 -4.21
N VAL A 201 3.58 26.92 -4.94
CA VAL A 201 3.48 27.70 -6.18
C VAL A 201 2.92 29.07 -5.86
N THR A 202 3.64 30.12 -6.27
CA THR A 202 3.15 31.50 -6.23
C THR A 202 3.25 32.12 -7.61
N MET A 203 2.36 33.07 -7.90
CA MET A 203 2.38 33.87 -9.14
C MET A 203 2.49 35.34 -8.74
N SER A 204 3.25 36.13 -9.50
CA SER A 204 3.47 37.55 -9.19
C SER A 204 2.16 38.32 -9.08
N ASP A 205 1.20 38.01 -9.96
CA ASP A 205 -0.19 38.44 -9.90
C ASP A 205 -1.07 37.27 -10.34
N LYS A 206 -2.18 36.99 -9.64
CA LYS A 206 -3.07 35.87 -10.01
C LYS A 206 -3.78 36.07 -11.36
N VAL A 207 -3.70 37.28 -11.91
CA VAL A 207 -4.38 37.71 -13.13
C VAL A 207 -3.36 38.46 -13.99
N VAL A 208 -3.34 38.16 -15.28
CA VAL A 208 -2.64 38.98 -16.28
C VAL A 208 -3.63 40.01 -16.78
N ASP A 209 -3.48 41.25 -16.31
CA ASP A 209 -4.40 42.35 -16.64
C ASP A 209 -3.81 43.24 -17.74
N PHE A 210 -4.45 43.23 -18.91
CA PHE A 210 -4.10 44.07 -20.05
C PHE A 210 -4.71 45.48 -19.99
N LYS A 211 -5.48 45.78 -18.92
CA LYS A 211 -6.17 47.04 -18.70
C LYS A 211 -7.15 47.34 -19.84
N GLU A 212 -7.52 48.61 -19.99
CA GLU A 212 -8.36 49.07 -21.09
C GLU A 212 -7.57 49.10 -22.40
N LEU A 213 -8.18 48.53 -23.45
CA LEU A 213 -7.58 48.38 -24.77
C LEU A 213 -8.49 48.99 -25.84
N THR A 214 -7.86 49.43 -26.93
CA THR A 214 -8.51 50.03 -28.10
C THR A 214 -8.18 49.22 -29.35
N PRO A 215 -9.12 49.03 -30.30
CA PRO A 215 -8.86 48.26 -31.52
C PRO A 215 -7.64 48.76 -32.32
N GLU A 216 -7.35 50.06 -32.28
CA GLU A 216 -6.24 50.69 -32.98
C GLU A 216 -4.87 50.15 -32.56
N GLN A 217 -4.75 49.62 -31.33
CA GLN A 217 -3.52 49.00 -30.82
C GLN A 217 -3.17 47.69 -31.53
N PHE A 218 -4.11 47.11 -32.30
CA PHE A 218 -3.92 45.84 -33.03
C PHE A 218 -3.87 46.00 -34.55
N ASN A 219 -3.97 47.23 -35.05
CA ASN A 219 -3.89 47.52 -36.48
C ASN A 219 -2.52 47.16 -37.05
N ASN A 220 -2.50 46.71 -38.31
CA ASN A 220 -1.28 46.35 -39.06
C ASN A 220 -0.42 45.28 -38.35
N GLY A 221 -1.06 44.33 -37.66
CA GLY A 221 -0.37 43.23 -36.99
C GLY A 221 0.31 43.60 -35.68
N LYS A 222 -0.01 44.76 -35.10
CA LYS A 222 0.47 45.14 -33.77
C LYS A 222 -0.13 44.25 -32.68
N THR A 223 0.59 44.15 -31.57
CA THR A 223 0.29 43.28 -30.43
C THR A 223 0.49 44.03 -29.12
N VAL A 224 -0.21 43.61 -28.07
CA VAL A 224 -0.02 44.11 -26.70
C VAL A 224 0.54 42.98 -25.84
N LYS A 225 1.54 43.27 -25.00
CA LYS A 225 2.25 42.26 -24.20
C LYS A 225 2.21 42.60 -22.72
N GLU A 226 1.96 41.59 -21.89
CA GLU A 226 2.06 41.68 -20.44
C GLU A 226 2.94 40.58 -19.89
N ASN A 227 3.67 40.88 -18.82
CA ASN A 227 4.61 39.94 -18.21
C ASN A 227 4.04 39.36 -16.93
N PHE A 228 4.32 38.09 -16.67
CA PHE A 228 3.98 37.45 -15.41
C PHE A 228 5.05 36.45 -15.01
N ASN A 229 5.20 36.24 -13.70
CA ASN A 229 6.17 35.30 -13.16
C ASN A 229 5.45 34.22 -12.35
N ILE A 230 5.96 33.00 -12.45
CA ILE A 230 5.56 31.86 -11.65
C ILE A 230 6.77 31.43 -10.84
N THR A 231 6.61 31.44 -9.52
CA THR A 231 7.65 31.04 -8.57
C THR A 231 7.27 29.71 -7.94
N LEU A 232 8.25 28.81 -7.82
CA LEU A 232 8.12 27.54 -7.14
C LEU A 232 9.15 27.45 -6.02
N THR A 233 8.66 27.38 -4.80
CA THR A 233 9.49 27.33 -3.59
C THR A 233 9.31 25.96 -2.92
N PRO A 234 10.34 25.11 -2.91
CA PRO A 234 10.31 23.86 -2.14
C PRO A 234 10.05 24.12 -0.66
N ILE A 235 9.28 23.25 0.00
CA ILE A 235 9.03 23.35 1.44
C ILE A 235 10.30 22.98 2.21
N SER A 236 10.51 23.62 3.37
CA SER A 236 11.72 23.57 4.20
C SER A 236 12.17 22.18 4.66
N THR A 237 11.33 21.17 4.49
CA THR A 237 11.61 19.79 4.91
C THR A 237 12.11 18.89 3.78
N CYS A 238 12.28 19.43 2.56
CA CYS A 238 12.89 18.74 1.41
C CYS A 238 14.33 19.23 1.19
N GLU A 239 15.32 18.38 1.45
CA GLU A 239 16.74 18.65 1.14
C GLU A 239 17.12 18.24 -0.29
N ALA A 240 16.32 17.40 -0.95
CA ALA A 240 16.57 16.99 -2.33
C ALA A 240 16.24 18.10 -3.32
N ALA A 241 17.01 18.17 -4.41
CA ALA A 241 16.65 19.00 -5.55
C ALA A 241 15.51 18.34 -6.33
N LEU A 242 14.49 19.12 -6.71
CA LEU A 242 13.33 18.64 -7.45
C LEU A 242 13.45 19.01 -8.92
N GLU A 243 13.31 18.02 -9.80
CA GLU A 243 13.24 18.26 -11.24
C GLU A 243 11.84 18.73 -11.62
N VAL A 244 11.75 19.92 -12.24
CA VAL A 244 10.46 20.57 -12.52
C VAL A 244 10.17 20.58 -14.01
N SER A 245 8.93 20.29 -14.37
CA SER A 245 8.38 20.60 -15.69
C SER A 245 7.06 21.35 -15.56
N VAL A 246 6.78 22.27 -16.49
CA VAL A 246 5.59 23.13 -16.49
C VAL A 246 4.81 22.93 -17.79
N ALA A 247 3.49 22.85 -17.70
CA ALA A 247 2.58 22.87 -18.85
C ALA A 247 1.45 23.87 -18.63
N PHE A 248 0.92 24.42 -19.72
CA PHE A 248 -0.25 25.31 -19.71
C PHE A 248 -1.42 24.59 -20.37
N GLN A 249 -2.59 24.61 -19.75
CA GLN A 249 -3.81 23.99 -20.26
C GLN A 249 -4.94 25.01 -20.35
N SER A 250 -5.71 24.92 -21.44
CA SER A 250 -6.89 25.76 -21.64
C SER A 250 -8.16 24.97 -21.34
N ASN A 251 -9.09 25.59 -20.60
CA ASN A 251 -10.44 25.05 -20.44
C ASN A 251 -11.36 25.36 -21.63
N SER A 252 -10.95 26.31 -22.48
CA SER A 252 -11.77 26.92 -23.52
C SER A 252 -11.39 26.45 -24.94
N GLY A 253 -10.47 25.49 -25.04
CA GLY A 253 -9.86 25.05 -26.30
C GLY A 253 -8.72 25.96 -26.76
N VAL A 254 -7.94 25.49 -27.73
CA VAL A 254 -6.79 26.20 -28.33
C VAL A 254 -6.69 25.91 -29.82
N VAL A 255 -6.23 26.89 -30.58
CA VAL A 255 -5.95 26.75 -32.02
C VAL A 255 -4.48 26.43 -32.23
N ASN A 256 -4.20 25.40 -33.04
CA ASN A 256 -2.85 24.90 -33.34
C ASN A 256 -2.01 24.62 -32.08
N LYS A 257 -2.68 24.28 -30.97
CA LYS A 257 -2.08 24.14 -29.63
C LYS A 257 -1.35 25.39 -29.12
N LYS A 258 -1.53 26.56 -29.73
CA LYS A 258 -0.73 27.75 -29.43
C LYS A 258 -1.58 28.94 -29.00
N TYR A 259 -2.70 29.15 -29.67
CA TYR A 259 -3.52 30.35 -29.46
C TYR A 259 -4.74 30.02 -28.62
N LEU A 260 -4.88 30.72 -27.51
CA LEU A 260 -6.10 30.75 -26.74
C LEU A 260 -7.00 31.86 -27.30
N MET A 261 -8.22 31.51 -27.65
CA MET A 261 -9.15 32.41 -28.33
C MET A 261 -10.05 33.12 -27.32
N PHE A 262 -10.35 34.39 -27.59
CA PHE A 262 -11.42 35.12 -26.92
C PHE A 262 -12.62 35.26 -27.87
N ASP A 263 -13.79 35.50 -27.31
CA ASP A 263 -15.07 35.67 -28.02
C ASP A 263 -15.21 37.05 -28.70
N ASN A 264 -14.29 37.97 -28.44
CA ASN A 264 -14.27 39.33 -28.95
C ASN A 264 -13.34 39.54 -30.15
N GLY A 265 -12.79 38.48 -30.76
CA GLY A 265 -11.87 38.58 -31.90
C GLY A 265 -10.40 38.70 -31.53
N LEU A 266 -10.06 38.70 -30.23
CA LEU A 266 -8.67 38.61 -29.79
C LEU A 266 -8.21 37.16 -29.62
N GLN A 267 -6.90 36.97 -29.67
CA GLN A 267 -6.23 35.72 -29.30
C GLN A 267 -4.97 36.02 -28.51
N ILE A 268 -4.54 35.06 -27.69
CA ILE A 268 -3.32 35.17 -26.88
C ILE A 268 -2.37 34.01 -27.13
N ALA A 269 -1.09 34.33 -27.20
CA ALA A 269 0.02 33.37 -27.12
C ALA A 269 0.80 33.63 -25.83
N ILE A 270 1.37 32.58 -25.26
CA ILE A 270 2.23 32.67 -24.07
C ILE A 270 3.64 32.29 -24.49
N THR A 271 4.61 33.13 -24.15
CA THR A 271 6.03 32.90 -24.40
C THR A 271 6.73 32.68 -23.08
N ASP A 272 7.54 31.62 -23.02
CA ASP A 272 8.50 31.41 -21.96
C ASP A 272 9.77 32.20 -22.22
N LYS A 273 10.08 33.15 -21.33
CA LYS A 273 11.25 34.01 -21.48
C LYS A 273 12.55 33.32 -21.09
N ASN A 274 12.48 32.32 -20.20
CA ASN A 274 13.66 31.56 -19.80
C ASN A 274 14.15 30.64 -20.93
N LEU A 275 13.22 30.11 -21.72
CA LEU A 275 13.51 29.23 -22.86
C LEU A 275 13.52 29.96 -24.21
N GLY A 276 13.03 31.21 -24.25
CA GLY A 276 12.95 32.00 -25.48
C GLY A 276 11.98 31.39 -26.52
N GLN A 277 10.95 30.67 -26.06
CA GLN A 277 10.06 29.92 -26.94
C GLN A 277 8.60 30.16 -26.59
N GLU A 278 7.75 30.13 -27.60
CA GLU A 278 6.30 30.11 -27.42
C GLU A 278 5.86 28.75 -26.84
N ILE A 279 4.89 28.81 -25.93
CA ILE A 279 4.30 27.65 -25.29
C ILE A 279 3.26 27.02 -26.22
N ASN A 280 3.40 25.72 -26.43
CA ASN A 280 2.32 24.88 -26.87
C ASN A 280 1.55 24.42 -25.64
N PHE A 281 0.24 24.64 -25.64
CA PHE A 281 -0.67 24.13 -24.64
C PHE A 281 -0.65 22.58 -24.63
N ASP A 282 -0.84 22.03 -23.43
CA ASP A 282 -0.76 20.60 -23.10
C ASP A 282 0.63 19.96 -23.32
N GLN A 283 1.67 20.75 -23.57
CA GLN A 283 3.06 20.28 -23.63
C GLN A 283 3.80 20.62 -22.34
N TYR A 284 4.52 19.63 -21.79
CA TYR A 284 5.41 19.83 -20.66
C TYR A 284 6.78 20.32 -21.10
N TYR A 285 7.26 21.37 -20.43
CA TYR A 285 8.56 21.97 -20.65
C TYR A 285 9.43 21.82 -19.41
N TYR A 286 10.56 21.13 -19.55
CA TYR A 286 11.53 20.97 -18.48
C TYR A 286 12.12 22.33 -18.07
N LYS A 287 12.24 22.54 -16.76
CA LYS A 287 12.68 23.80 -16.14
C LYS A 287 13.95 23.67 -15.30
N GLY A 288 14.56 22.50 -15.27
CA GLY A 288 15.70 22.24 -14.41
C GLY A 288 15.30 21.85 -12.99
N GLN A 289 16.30 21.93 -12.11
CA GLN A 289 16.18 21.56 -10.71
C GLN A 289 15.94 22.79 -9.82
N ILE A 290 15.04 22.65 -8.85
CA ILE A 290 14.79 23.65 -7.80
C ILE A 290 15.18 23.08 -6.43
N SER A 291 15.60 23.96 -5.53
CA SER A 291 15.89 23.63 -4.13
C SER A 291 15.51 24.80 -3.23
N GLN A 292 15.61 24.63 -1.91
CA GLN A 292 15.35 25.74 -0.98
C GLN A 292 16.27 26.95 -1.21
N GLN A 293 17.53 26.67 -1.53
CA GLN A 293 18.54 27.71 -1.80
C GLN A 293 18.37 28.31 -3.20
N ARG A 294 17.68 27.60 -4.11
CA ARG A 294 17.44 28.02 -5.48
C ARG A 294 15.99 27.73 -5.89
N PRO A 295 15.03 28.56 -5.44
CA PRO A 295 13.65 28.47 -5.88
C PRO A 295 13.55 28.62 -7.41
N GLY A 296 12.55 27.99 -8.01
CA GLY A 296 12.23 28.19 -9.42
C GLY A 296 11.58 29.55 -9.60
N ASN A 297 12.06 30.37 -10.53
CA ASN A 297 11.42 31.61 -10.93
C ASN A 297 11.35 31.64 -12.46
N TYR A 298 10.14 31.46 -12.98
CA TYR A 298 9.86 31.28 -14.39
C TYR A 298 9.09 32.49 -14.91
N GLN A 299 9.70 33.19 -15.87
CA GLN A 299 9.19 34.42 -16.44
C GLN A 299 8.49 34.13 -17.77
N TYR A 300 7.29 34.66 -17.90
CA TYR A 300 6.48 34.48 -19.09
C TYR A 300 6.01 35.82 -19.64
N THR A 301 5.57 35.80 -20.89
CA THR A 301 4.92 36.95 -21.54
C THR A 301 3.66 36.47 -22.21
N ALA A 302 2.56 37.14 -21.92
CA ALA A 302 1.28 36.95 -22.57
C ALA A 302 1.15 38.01 -23.66
N GLU A 303 0.92 37.59 -24.90
CA GLU A 303 0.87 38.47 -26.08
C GLU A 303 -0.50 38.39 -26.75
N LEU A 304 -1.26 39.48 -26.63
CA LEU A 304 -2.54 39.66 -27.31
C LEU A 304 -2.32 40.12 -28.75
N SER A 305 -3.04 39.48 -29.66
CA SER A 305 -3.08 39.83 -31.08
C SER A 305 -4.50 39.73 -31.62
N ASN A 306 -4.76 40.41 -32.73
CA ASN A 306 -6.02 40.24 -33.45
C ASN A 306 -6.07 38.85 -34.10
N LYS A 307 -7.18 38.13 -33.94
CA LYS A 307 -7.45 36.93 -34.71
C LYS A 307 -7.69 37.36 -36.16
N SER A 308 -6.78 36.93 -37.04
CA SER A 308 -6.84 37.29 -38.46
C SER A 308 -8.24 37.10 -39.05
N ASN A 309 -8.75 38.16 -39.70
CA ASN A 309 -10.05 38.25 -40.37
C ASN A 309 -11.30 38.39 -39.49
N ASP A 310 -11.19 38.48 -38.16
CA ASP A 310 -12.32 38.80 -37.28
C ASP A 310 -12.24 40.25 -36.77
N PRO A 311 -13.36 41.01 -36.77
CA PRO A 311 -13.37 42.34 -36.16
C PRO A 311 -13.33 42.23 -34.64
N ILE A 312 -12.55 43.12 -34.00
CA ILE A 312 -12.51 43.21 -32.55
C ILE A 312 -13.81 43.82 -32.04
N LYS A 313 -14.54 43.09 -31.20
CA LYS A 313 -15.79 43.54 -30.59
C LYS A 313 -15.51 44.25 -29.27
N SER A 314 -16.17 45.38 -29.04
CA SER A 314 -16.13 46.07 -27.74
C SER A 314 -16.83 45.24 -26.67
N GLY A 315 -16.25 45.22 -25.46
CA GLY A 315 -16.79 44.50 -24.31
C GLY A 315 -15.70 43.94 -23.42
N GLN A 316 -16.10 43.41 -22.26
CA GLN A 316 -15.18 42.66 -21.39
C GLN A 316 -14.83 41.32 -22.05
N PHE A 317 -13.57 40.90 -21.89
CA PHE A 317 -13.11 39.59 -22.31
C PHE A 317 -12.24 39.00 -21.21
N SER A 318 -12.29 37.68 -21.05
CA SER A 318 -11.43 36.96 -20.09
C SER A 318 -11.32 35.50 -20.49
N ASN A 319 -10.28 34.84 -20.01
CA ASN A 319 -10.11 33.41 -20.16
C ASN A 319 -9.32 32.85 -18.98
N THR A 320 -9.37 31.54 -18.77
CA THR A 320 -8.69 30.85 -17.68
C THR A 320 -7.74 29.81 -18.23
N VAL A 321 -6.50 29.85 -17.75
CA VAL A 321 -5.45 28.89 -18.09
C VAL A 321 -5.03 28.19 -16.82
N ASN A 322 -5.02 26.87 -16.84
CA ASN A 322 -4.46 26.08 -15.74
C ASN A 322 -2.97 25.88 -15.99
N VAL A 323 -2.16 26.09 -14.96
CA VAL A 323 -0.72 25.79 -15.01
C VAL A 323 -0.49 24.50 -14.23
N LEU A 324 0.03 23.48 -14.93
CA LEU A 324 0.37 22.20 -14.34
C LEU A 324 1.87 22.11 -14.08
N PHE A 325 2.20 21.51 -12.94
CA PHE A 325 3.58 21.23 -12.56
C PHE A 325 3.77 19.72 -12.38
N SER A 326 4.88 19.21 -12.90
CA SER A 326 5.37 17.86 -12.63
C SER A 326 6.68 17.94 -11.88
N TYR A 327 6.82 17.08 -10.87
CA TYR A 327 7.99 16.99 -10.01
C TYR A 327 8.53 15.56 -10.02
N ARG A 328 9.84 15.43 -10.04
CA ARG A 328 10.56 14.17 -9.85
C ARG A 328 11.69 14.35 -8.85
#